data_AF-A0A2H0NHD8-F1
#
_entry.id   AF-A0A2H0NHD8-F1
#
_cell.length_a   1.000
_cell.length_b   1.000
_cell.length_c   1.000
_cell.angle_alpha   90.00
_cell.angle_beta   90.00
_cell.angle_gamma   90.00
#
_symmetry.space_group_name_H-M   'P 1'
#
loop_
_entity.id
_entity.type
_entity.pdbx_description
1 polymer ?
#
loop_
_entity_poly.entity_id
_entity_poly.type
_entity_poly.pdbx_seq_one_letter_code
_entity_poly.pdbx_strand_id
1 'polypeptide(L)'
;MKFLIVDSYYQGFLDYFRKTNPLLKNESYDIQLNSLFERFFGTGDYYSYHLKSLGHQAEEYIVNDEILQRRWAEENNIYITKNSLISKLQMYPYIHRYLGRPLWIQQIVIAQIQKFKPDIIYVQDLSILNTDTLKEVKGICKLLVGQIASPLPSKKNL
;
A
#
# COMPACT_ATOMS: atom_id res chain seq x y z
N MET A 1 -18.16 7.93 6.21
CA MET A 1 -17.12 8.41 5.27
C MET A 1 -16.39 7.21 4.68
N LYS A 2 -15.62 7.40 3.62
CA LYS A 2 -14.75 6.37 3.03
C LYS A 2 -13.30 6.55 3.47
N PHE A 3 -12.73 5.55 4.11
CA PHE A 3 -11.36 5.51 4.58
C PHE A 3 -10.55 4.52 3.76
N LEU A 4 -9.38 4.94 3.29
CA LEU A 4 -8.41 4.03 2.72
C LEU A 4 -7.15 4.02 3.59
N ILE A 5 -6.75 2.84 4.03
CA ILE A 5 -5.50 2.61 4.73
C ILE A 5 -4.51 2.04 3.70
N VAL A 6 -3.38 2.72 3.54
CA VAL A 6 -2.28 2.33 2.66
C VAL A 6 -1.13 1.87 3.55
N ASP A 7 -0.82 0.59 3.48
CA ASP A 7 0.20 -0.05 4.30
C ASP A 7 1.24 -0.80 3.46
N SER A 8 2.40 -1.06 4.06
CA SER A 8 3.46 -1.87 3.50
C SER A 8 3.94 -2.88 4.54
N TYR A 9 4.19 -4.11 4.10
CA TYR A 9 4.71 -5.17 4.97
C TYR A 9 6.20 -5.36 4.78
N TYR A 10 6.89 -5.81 5.83
CA TYR A 10 8.30 -6.17 5.70
C TYR A 10 8.50 -7.25 4.64
N GLN A 11 9.48 -7.05 3.75
CA GLN A 11 9.74 -7.99 2.64
C GLN A 11 10.00 -9.42 3.13
N GLY A 12 10.74 -9.58 4.24
CA GLY A 12 11.00 -10.90 4.81
C GLY A 12 9.74 -11.63 5.29
N PHE A 13 8.73 -10.90 5.76
CA PHE A 13 7.43 -11.48 6.09
C PHE A 13 6.68 -11.91 4.82
N LEU A 14 6.63 -11.04 3.80
CA LEU A 14 5.99 -11.37 2.53
C LEU A 14 6.65 -12.59 1.86
N ASP A 15 7.97 -12.65 1.84
CA ASP A 15 8.72 -13.78 1.27
C ASP A 15 8.39 -15.09 2.02
N TYR A 16 8.38 -15.06 3.36
CA TYR A 16 7.98 -16.20 4.18
C TYR A 16 6.51 -16.61 3.93
N PHE A 17 5.61 -15.63 3.88
CA PHE A 17 4.18 -15.85 3.64
C PHE A 17 3.95 -16.52 2.28
N ARG A 18 4.60 -16.02 1.22
CA ARG A 18 4.49 -16.58 -0.14
C ARG A 18 5.14 -17.96 -0.26
N LYS A 19 6.25 -18.20 0.44
CA LYS A 19 6.89 -19.53 0.48
C LYS A 19 6.02 -20.56 1.20
N THR A 20 5.33 -20.16 2.26
CA THR A 20 4.47 -21.06 3.05
C THR A 20 3.07 -21.25 2.44
N ASN A 21 2.65 -20.38 1.52
CA ASN A 21 1.34 -20.44 0.85
C ASN A 21 1.48 -20.33 -0.68
N PRO A 22 2.17 -21.26 -1.36
CA PRO A 22 2.55 -21.11 -2.77
C PRO A 22 1.35 -21.14 -3.75
N LEU A 23 0.24 -21.80 -3.37
CA LEU A 23 -0.96 -21.89 -4.21
C LEU A 23 -1.82 -20.62 -4.16
N LEU A 24 -1.67 -19.81 -3.12
CA LEU A 24 -2.48 -18.62 -2.87
C LEU A 24 -2.36 -17.58 -3.99
N LYS A 25 -1.24 -17.56 -4.74
CA LYS A 25 -1.06 -16.66 -5.91
C LYS A 25 -2.10 -16.87 -7.02
N ASN A 26 -2.74 -18.05 -7.06
CA ASN A 26 -3.76 -18.38 -8.06
C ASN A 26 -5.16 -17.93 -7.61
N GLU A 27 -5.33 -17.58 -6.33
CA GLU A 27 -6.60 -17.11 -5.79
C GLU A 27 -6.85 -15.64 -6.13
N SER A 28 -8.09 -15.20 -5.91
CA SER A 28 -8.50 -13.81 -6.11
C SER A 28 -7.79 -12.86 -5.16
N TYR A 29 -7.72 -11.57 -5.53
CA TYR A 29 -7.12 -10.53 -4.71
C TYR A 29 -7.66 -10.56 -3.27
N ASP A 30 -8.97 -10.64 -3.11
CA ASP A 30 -9.62 -10.61 -1.80
C ASP A 30 -9.24 -11.82 -0.93
N ILE A 31 -9.15 -13.03 -1.52
CA ILE A 31 -8.72 -14.23 -0.78
C ILE A 31 -7.26 -14.07 -0.34
N GLN A 32 -6.40 -13.56 -1.21
CA GLN A 32 -4.99 -13.32 -0.88
C GLN A 32 -4.82 -12.26 0.21
N LEU A 33 -5.57 -11.16 0.14
CA LEU A 33 -5.53 -10.07 1.09
C LEU A 33 -6.05 -10.52 2.47
N ASN A 34 -7.19 -11.20 2.51
CA ASN A 34 -7.74 -11.73 3.77
C ASN A 34 -6.79 -12.76 4.41
N SER A 35 -6.14 -13.60 3.60
CA SER A 35 -5.13 -14.54 4.10
C SER A 35 -3.90 -13.83 4.71
N LEU A 36 -3.56 -12.62 4.25
CA LEU A 36 -2.53 -11.79 4.89
C LEU A 36 -3.03 -11.25 6.24
N PHE A 37 -4.27 -10.77 6.31
CA PHE A 37 -4.88 -10.25 7.54
C PHE A 37 -5.04 -11.32 8.63
N GLU A 38 -5.36 -12.56 8.25
CA GLU A 38 -5.43 -13.71 9.17
C GLU A 38 -4.07 -14.06 9.82
N ARG A 39 -2.97 -13.46 9.37
CA ARG A 39 -1.66 -13.59 10.03
C ARG A 39 -1.46 -12.61 11.18
N PHE A 40 -2.36 -11.64 11.35
CA PHE A 40 -2.27 -10.61 12.40
C PHE A 40 -0.90 -9.90 12.43
N PHE A 41 -0.30 -9.69 11.25
CA PHE A 41 1.01 -9.07 11.11
C PHE A 41 0.89 -7.54 11.00
N GLY A 42 1.84 -6.81 11.59
CA GLY A 42 1.81 -5.34 11.59
C GLY A 42 0.55 -4.82 12.28
N THR A 43 -0.17 -3.91 11.61
CA THR A 43 -1.50 -3.45 12.07
C THR A 43 -2.65 -4.33 11.58
N GLY A 44 -2.39 -5.39 10.82
CA GLY A 44 -3.42 -6.24 10.23
C GLY A 44 -4.46 -5.44 9.46
N ASP A 45 -5.74 -5.78 9.64
CA ASP A 45 -6.90 -5.02 9.16
C ASP A 45 -7.60 -4.20 10.26
N TYR A 46 -6.97 -4.01 11.43
CA TYR A 46 -7.64 -3.48 12.62
C TYR A 46 -8.26 -2.09 12.39
N TYR A 47 -7.61 -1.21 11.61
CA TYR A 47 -8.17 0.10 11.28
C TYR A 47 -9.43 -0.06 10.44
N SER A 48 -9.36 -0.79 9.34
CA SER A 48 -10.51 -0.95 8.46
C SER A 48 -11.66 -1.71 9.15
N TYR A 49 -11.35 -2.71 9.96
CA TYR A 49 -12.30 -3.48 10.77
C TYR A 49 -13.09 -2.57 11.73
N HIS A 50 -12.41 -1.77 12.56
CA HIS A 50 -13.08 -0.92 13.55
C HIS A 50 -13.75 0.31 12.92
N LEU A 51 -13.21 0.86 11.82
CA LEU A 51 -13.89 1.94 11.09
C LEU A 51 -15.23 1.44 10.51
N LYS A 52 -15.28 0.20 10.00
CA LYS A 52 -16.54 -0.42 9.57
C LYS A 52 -17.53 -0.55 10.72
N SER A 53 -17.08 -0.98 11.91
CA SER A 53 -17.97 -1.12 13.07
C SER A 53 -18.53 0.23 13.57
N LEU A 54 -17.86 1.34 13.26
CA LEU A 54 -18.32 2.71 13.52
C LEU A 54 -19.24 3.28 12.42
N GLY A 55 -19.64 2.48 11.43
CA GLY A 55 -20.54 2.91 10.36
C GLY A 55 -19.83 3.64 9.21
N HIS A 56 -18.53 3.43 9.04
CA HIS A 56 -17.78 3.95 7.89
C HIS A 56 -17.53 2.86 6.84
N GLN A 57 -17.22 3.28 5.61
CA GLN A 57 -16.65 2.37 4.61
C GLN A 57 -15.13 2.45 4.75
N ALA A 58 -14.46 1.31 4.85
CA ALA A 58 -13.01 1.29 4.97
C ALA A 58 -12.40 0.13 4.18
N GLU A 59 -11.29 0.40 3.52
CA GLU A 59 -10.46 -0.62 2.86
C GLU A 59 -9.00 -0.42 3.29
N GLU A 60 -8.23 -1.50 3.25
CA GLU A 60 -6.83 -1.53 3.66
C GLU A 60 -6.03 -2.32 2.62
N TYR A 61 -4.97 -1.70 2.09
CA TYR A 61 -4.19 -2.28 0.99
C TYR A 61 -2.72 -2.45 1.39
N ILE A 62 -2.19 -3.66 1.18
CA ILE A 62 -0.77 -3.97 1.32
C ILE A 62 -0.08 -3.75 -0.03
N VAL A 63 0.43 -2.54 -0.26
CA VAL A 63 0.74 -2.07 -1.62
C VAL A 63 2.09 -2.54 -2.16
N ASN A 64 2.97 -3.06 -1.29
CA ASN A 64 4.28 -3.55 -1.67
C ASN A 64 4.33 -5.05 -1.99
N ASP A 65 3.23 -5.79 -1.83
CA ASP A 65 3.14 -7.18 -2.27
C ASP A 65 2.82 -7.25 -3.77
N GLU A 66 3.85 -7.44 -4.60
CA GLU A 66 3.68 -7.46 -6.05
C GLU A 66 2.73 -8.56 -6.54
N ILE A 67 2.71 -9.74 -5.91
CA ILE A 67 1.85 -10.86 -6.35
C ILE A 67 0.40 -10.49 -6.11
N LEU A 68 0.10 -9.97 -4.92
CA LEU A 68 -1.21 -9.47 -4.56
C LEU A 68 -1.67 -8.35 -5.52
N GLN A 69 -0.82 -7.34 -5.72
CA GLN A 69 -1.17 -6.17 -6.52
C GLN A 69 -1.28 -6.48 -8.02
N ARG A 70 -0.53 -7.46 -8.54
CA ARG A 70 -0.72 -7.98 -9.90
C ARG A 70 -2.07 -8.65 -10.07
N ARG A 71 -2.49 -9.48 -9.11
CA ARG A 71 -3.81 -10.10 -9.13
C ARG A 71 -4.92 -9.05 -9.12
N TRP A 72 -4.79 -8.01 -8.27
CA TRP A 72 -5.72 -6.87 -8.29
C TRP A 72 -5.77 -6.20 -9.66
N ALA A 73 -4.61 -5.89 -10.24
CA ALA A 73 -4.53 -5.21 -11.52
C ALA A 73 -5.17 -6.03 -12.65
N GLU A 74 -4.94 -7.34 -12.67
CA GLU A 74 -5.56 -8.29 -13.61
C GLU A 74 -7.09 -8.27 -13.48
N GLU A 75 -7.62 -8.43 -12.26
CA GLU A 75 -9.06 -8.43 -11.98
C GLU A 75 -9.76 -7.11 -12.33
N ASN A 76 -9.00 -6.02 -12.34
CA ASN A 76 -9.51 -4.67 -12.57
C ASN A 76 -9.20 -4.14 -13.98
N ASN A 77 -8.58 -4.94 -14.85
CA ASN A 77 -8.13 -4.54 -16.19
C ASN A 77 -7.21 -3.30 -16.17
N ILE A 78 -6.36 -3.19 -15.14
CA ILE A 78 -5.38 -2.11 -14.99
C ILE A 78 -4.02 -2.60 -15.45
N TYR A 79 -3.39 -1.83 -16.34
CA TYR A 79 -2.01 -2.08 -16.72
C TYR A 79 -1.05 -1.50 -15.67
N ILE A 80 -0.14 -2.33 -15.18
CA ILE A 80 0.97 -1.90 -14.31
C ILE A 80 2.32 -2.27 -14.93
N THR A 81 3.28 -1.36 -14.77
CA THR A 81 4.63 -1.55 -15.30
C THR A 81 5.27 -2.81 -14.71
N LYS A 82 6.05 -3.54 -15.51
CA LYS A 82 6.78 -4.72 -15.03
C LYS A 82 7.81 -4.33 -13.97
N ASN A 83 7.98 -5.18 -12.97
CA ASN A 83 9.01 -5.01 -11.95
C ASN A 83 10.37 -5.34 -12.56
N SER A 84 11.14 -4.29 -12.87
CA SER A 84 12.48 -4.42 -13.46
C SER A 84 13.55 -4.73 -12.40
N LEU A 85 14.77 -5.08 -12.83
CA LEU A 85 15.93 -5.17 -11.93
C LEU A 85 16.15 -3.88 -11.13
N ILE A 86 15.96 -2.71 -11.77
CA ILE A 86 16.05 -1.40 -11.12
C ILE A 86 14.97 -1.25 -10.05
N SER A 87 13.75 -1.71 -10.34
CA SER A 87 12.63 -1.65 -9.42
C SER A 87 12.86 -2.51 -8.16
N LYS A 88 13.57 -3.64 -8.28
CA LYS A 88 14.01 -4.41 -7.11
C LYS A 88 15.04 -3.64 -6.28
N LEU A 89 15.99 -2.95 -6.92
CA LEU A 89 16.97 -2.12 -6.22
C LEU A 89 16.30 -0.93 -5.50
N GLN A 90 15.26 -0.34 -6.09
CA GLN A 90 14.43 0.70 -5.48
C GLN A 90 13.60 0.24 -4.27
N MET A 91 13.70 -1.02 -3.85
CA MET A 91 13.08 -1.46 -2.59
C MET A 91 14.02 -1.29 -1.38
N TYR A 92 15.33 -1.11 -1.61
CA TYR A 92 16.31 -0.95 -0.53
C TYR A 92 16.26 0.44 0.12
N PRO A 93 16.48 0.55 1.46
CA PRO A 93 16.34 1.79 2.23
C PRO A 93 17.07 3.02 1.65
N TYR A 94 18.35 2.86 1.34
CA TYR A 94 19.16 3.97 0.84
C TYR A 94 18.82 4.33 -0.60
N ILE A 95 18.50 3.35 -1.44
CA ILE A 95 18.27 3.56 -2.86
C ILE A 95 16.94 4.27 -3.09
N HIS A 96 15.86 3.80 -2.45
CA HIS A 96 14.54 4.40 -2.64
C HIS A 96 14.45 5.82 -2.08
N ARG A 97 15.29 6.16 -1.08
CA ARG A 97 15.40 7.52 -0.58
C ARG A 97 15.85 8.51 -1.66
N TYR A 98 16.65 8.07 -2.63
CA TYR A 98 17.13 8.92 -3.73
C TYR A 98 16.35 8.74 -5.04
N LEU A 99 15.95 7.51 -5.37
CA LEU A 99 15.32 7.18 -6.64
C LEU A 99 13.79 7.03 -6.56
N GLY A 100 13.22 7.20 -5.37
CA GLY A 100 11.82 6.91 -5.10
C GLY A 100 11.51 5.41 -5.11
N ARG A 101 10.24 5.09 -4.84
CA ARG A 101 9.70 3.73 -4.94
C ARG A 101 9.36 3.36 -6.39
N PRO A 102 9.29 2.05 -6.71
CA PRO A 102 8.96 1.58 -8.05
C PRO A 102 7.67 2.18 -8.62
N LEU A 103 7.69 2.49 -9.92
CA LEU A 103 6.54 3.09 -10.63
C LEU A 103 5.28 2.23 -10.54
N TRP A 104 5.41 0.90 -10.56
CA TRP A 104 4.26 0.00 -10.48
C TRP A 104 3.50 0.13 -9.16
N ILE A 105 4.19 0.44 -8.04
CA ILE A 105 3.55 0.72 -6.74
C ILE A 105 2.77 2.04 -6.81
N GLN A 106 3.34 3.06 -7.45
CA GLN A 106 2.63 4.34 -7.59
C GLN A 106 1.38 4.18 -8.46
N GLN A 107 1.49 3.45 -9.57
CA GLN A 107 0.39 3.16 -10.50
C GLN A 107 -0.75 2.40 -9.81
N ILE A 108 -0.43 1.36 -9.03
CA ILE A 108 -1.45 0.55 -8.37
C ILE A 108 -2.20 1.36 -7.30
N VAL A 109 -1.46 2.12 -6.48
CA VAL A 109 -2.06 2.95 -5.43
C VAL A 109 -2.99 4.00 -6.04
N ILE A 110 -2.55 4.68 -7.10
CA ILE A 110 -3.38 5.69 -7.79
C ILE A 110 -4.65 5.03 -8.36
N ALA A 111 -4.53 3.89 -9.05
CA ALA A 111 -5.68 3.19 -9.62
C ALA A 111 -6.68 2.73 -8.55
N GLN A 112 -6.18 2.19 -7.44
CA GLN A 112 -6.96 1.80 -6.28
C GLN A 112 -7.71 2.98 -5.66
N ILE A 113 -7.02 4.11 -5.45
CA ILE A 113 -7.61 5.35 -4.93
C ILE A 113 -8.69 5.90 -5.88
N GLN A 114 -8.42 5.92 -7.19
CA GLN A 114 -9.38 6.39 -8.20
C GLN A 114 -10.63 5.51 -8.26
N LYS A 115 -10.49 4.19 -8.08
CA LYS A 115 -11.60 3.24 -8.04
C LYS A 115 -12.43 3.39 -6.75
N PHE A 116 -11.76 3.42 -5.59
CA PHE A 116 -12.44 3.44 -4.29
C PHE A 116 -13.03 4.83 -3.94
N LYS A 117 -12.37 5.91 -4.39
CA LYS A 117 -12.69 7.32 -4.13
C LYS A 117 -12.81 7.63 -2.63
N PRO A 118 -11.73 7.45 -1.83
CA PRO A 118 -11.76 7.70 -0.40
C PRO A 118 -11.91 9.18 -0.05
N ASP A 119 -12.64 9.46 1.04
CA ASP A 119 -12.66 10.79 1.66
C ASP A 119 -11.35 11.04 2.41
N ILE A 120 -10.86 10.01 3.11
CA ILE A 120 -9.69 10.05 3.99
C ILE A 120 -8.74 8.95 3.56
N ILE A 121 -7.46 9.30 3.39
CA ILE A 121 -6.39 8.34 3.13
C ILE A 121 -5.40 8.40 4.29
N TYR A 122 -5.08 7.24 4.86
CA TYR A 122 -4.11 7.08 5.91
C TYR A 122 -2.93 6.24 5.40
N VAL A 123 -1.74 6.85 5.31
CA VAL A 123 -0.51 6.22 4.82
C VAL A 123 0.36 5.84 6.02
N GLN A 124 0.47 4.55 6.30
CA GLN A 124 1.24 4.04 7.44
C GLN A 124 2.74 4.09 7.20
N ASP A 125 3.16 3.76 5.97
CA ASP A 125 4.55 3.90 5.52
C ASP A 125 4.67 5.09 4.58
N LEU A 126 5.05 6.25 5.12
CA LEU A 126 5.26 7.48 4.35
C LEU A 126 6.30 7.33 3.22
N SER A 127 7.19 6.34 3.29
CA SER A 127 8.20 6.10 2.26
C SER A 127 7.65 5.37 1.04
N ILE A 128 6.41 4.87 1.07
CA ILE A 128 5.84 4.04 0.00
C ILE A 128 5.37 4.85 -1.21
N LEU A 129 5.01 6.13 -1.00
CA LEU A 129 4.54 7.03 -2.05
C LEU A 129 5.58 8.10 -2.35
N ASN A 130 5.83 8.33 -3.64
CA ASN A 130 6.69 9.41 -4.10
C ASN A 130 5.98 10.76 -3.92
N THR A 131 6.76 11.84 -3.81
CA THR A 131 6.23 13.20 -3.59
C THR A 131 5.16 13.60 -4.62
N ASP A 132 5.36 13.29 -5.89
CA ASP A 132 4.39 13.65 -6.93
C ASP A 132 3.11 12.82 -6.84
N THR A 133 3.22 11.54 -6.48
CA THR A 133 2.06 10.69 -6.19
C THR A 133 1.30 11.20 -4.97
N LEU A 134 1.97 11.66 -3.91
CA LEU A 134 1.30 12.28 -2.76
C LEU A 134 0.54 13.55 -3.16
N LYS A 135 1.10 14.39 -4.03
CA LYS A 135 0.41 15.60 -4.55
C LYS A 135 -0.84 15.21 -5.34
N GLU A 136 -0.74 14.21 -6.22
CA GLU A 136 -1.87 13.71 -6.99
C GLU A 136 -2.97 13.15 -6.08
N VAL A 137 -2.60 12.28 -5.14
CA VAL A 137 -3.50 11.67 -4.17
C VAL A 137 -4.19 12.72 -3.29
N LYS A 138 -3.48 13.79 -2.90
CA LYS A 138 -4.05 14.90 -2.14
C LYS A 138 -5.12 15.67 -2.92
N GLY A 139 -5.05 15.68 -4.25
CA GLY A 139 -6.10 16.24 -5.12
C GLY A 139 -7.38 15.40 -5.18
N ILE A 140 -7.32 14.11 -4.81
CA ILE A 140 -8.45 13.18 -4.89
C ILE A 140 -9.22 13.11 -3.56
N CYS A 141 -8.51 13.13 -2.42
CA CYS A 141 -9.09 12.97 -1.09
C CYS A 141 -9.26 14.30 -0.34
N LYS A 142 -10.17 14.33 0.64
CA LYS A 142 -10.38 15.50 1.51
C LYS A 142 -9.25 15.63 2.52
N LEU A 143 -8.81 14.51 3.09
CA LEU A 143 -7.75 14.45 4.09
C LEU A 143 -6.75 13.35 3.77
N LEU A 144 -5.47 13.72 3.77
CA LEU A 144 -4.35 12.80 3.64
C LEU A 144 -3.57 12.85 4.95
N VAL A 145 -3.44 11.69 5.60
CA VAL A 145 -2.77 11.54 6.91
C VAL A 145 -1.58 10.59 6.73
N GLY A 146 -0.46 10.94 7.34
CA GLY A 146 0.75 10.11 7.34
C GLY A 146 1.14 9.72 8.76
N GLN A 147 1.58 8.48 8.94
CA GLN A 147 2.17 8.01 10.19
C GLN A 147 3.69 8.17 10.17
N ILE A 148 4.24 8.66 11.27
CA ILE A 148 5.68 8.62 11.51
C ILE A 148 5.93 8.25 12.98
N ALA A 149 6.73 7.20 13.19
CA ALA A 149 7.11 6.72 14.51
C ALA A 149 8.36 7.45 15.06
N SER A 150 8.50 8.73 14.73
CA SER A 150 9.57 9.60 15.19
C SER A 150 9.10 11.05 15.27
N PRO A 151 9.77 11.91 16.05
CA PRO A 151 9.52 13.35 15.98
C PRO A 151 9.68 13.86 14.54
N LEU A 152 8.90 14.87 14.20
CA LEU A 152 9.12 15.60 12.95
C LEU A 152 10.52 16.23 12.97
N PRO A 153 11.22 16.29 11.82
CA PRO A 153 12.50 16.97 11.74
C PRO A 153 12.33 18.43 12.15
N SER A 154 13.35 18.99 12.81
CA SER A 154 13.32 20.40 13.21
C SER A 154 13.10 21.30 11.99
N LYS A 155 12.34 22.39 12.14
CA LYS A 155 12.06 23.36 11.07
C LYS A 155 13.32 23.97 10.42
N LYS A 156 14.51 23.79 10.99
CA LYS A 156 15.78 24.22 10.39
C LYS A 156 16.22 23.37 9.19
N ASN A 157 15.62 22.20 9.00
CA ASN A 157 15.97 21.22 7.95
C ASN A 157 14.86 21.02 6.91
N LEU A 158 13.86 21.91 6.87
CA LEU A 158 12.79 21.97 5.86
C LEU A 158 13.02 23.19 4.97
#